data_AF-A0AAP6EPE4-F1
#
_entry.id   AF-A0AAP6EPE4-F1
#
_cell.length_a   1.000
_cell.length_b   1.000
_cell.length_c   1.000
_cell.angle_alpha   90.00
_cell.angle_beta   90.00
_cell.angle_gamma   90.00
#
_symmetry.space_group_name_H-M   'P 1'
#
loop_
_entity.id
_entity.type
_entity.pdbx_description
1 polymer ?
#
loop_
_entity_poly.entity_id
_entity_poly.type
_entity_poly.pdbx_seq_one_letter_code
_entity_poly.pdbx_strand_id
1 'polypeptide(L)' 'MVFVRLSSSPNIPLYTLEVKSGEIVQFRAKYNRNVPNEVWDVAKKWLRVTKQVKAA' A
#
# COMPACT_ATOMS: atom_id res chain seq x y z
N MET A 1 -3.30 2.17 -8.86
CA MET A 1 -3.09 2.93 -7.61
C MET A 1 -3.98 2.37 -6.52
N VAL A 2 -3.47 2.16 -5.31
CA VAL A 2 -4.19 1.57 -4.16
C VAL A 2 -4.22 2.58 -3.02
N PHE A 3 -5.33 2.65 -2.29
CA PHE A 3 -5.47 3.51 -1.12
C PHE A 3 -5.46 2.69 0.17
N VAL A 4 -4.63 3.10 1.13
CA VAL A 4 -4.66 2.56 2.50
C VAL A 4 -5.46 3.51 3.37
N ARG A 5 -6.43 2.98 4.09
CA ARG A 5 -7.44 3.74 4.84
C ARG A 5 -7.84 2.99 6.10
N LEU A 6 -8.35 3.72 7.08
CA LEU A 6 -9.02 3.11 8.22
C LEU A 6 -10.35 2.51 7.76
N SER A 7 -10.68 1.31 8.23
CA SER A 7 -11.97 0.68 7.93
C SER A 7 -13.16 1.53 8.40
N SER A 8 -12.98 2.26 9.50
CA SER A 8 -13.97 3.19 10.06
C SER A 8 -14.16 4.46 9.23
N SER A 9 -13.22 4.77 8.32
CA SER A 9 -13.21 6.03 7.55
C SER A 9 -12.85 5.76 6.09
N PRO A 10 -13.68 5.01 5.34
CA PRO A 10 -13.33 4.48 4.02
C PRO A 10 -13.16 5.57 2.94
N ASN A 11 -13.70 6.77 3.17
CA ASN A 11 -13.61 7.89 2.24
C ASN A 11 -12.40 8.80 2.52
N ILE A 12 -11.63 8.50 3.56
CA ILE A 12 -10.46 9.29 3.98
C ILE A 12 -9.22 8.41 3.84
N PRO A 13 -8.56 8.39 2.68
CA PRO A 13 -7.33 7.64 2.51
C PRO A 13 -6.23 8.25 3.38
N LEU A 14 -5.54 7.40 4.14
CA LEU A 14 -4.36 7.80 4.92
C LEU A 14 -3.12 7.86 4.04
N TYR A 15 -3.00 6.88 3.13
CA TYR A 15 -1.81 6.71 2.29
C TYR A 15 -2.19 6.29 0.87
N THR A 16 -1.33 6.65 -0.08
CA THR A 16 -1.40 6.20 -1.47
C THR A 16 -0.24 5.26 -1.75
N LEU A 17 -0.56 4.07 -2.23
CA LEU A 17 0.38 3.02 -2.63
C LEU A 17 0.31 2.82 -4.14
N GLU A 18 1.44 2.97 -4.82
CA GLU A 18 1.55 2.69 -6.25
C GLU A 18 2.32 1.40 -6.47
N VAL A 19 1.72 0.51 -7.26
CA VAL A 19 2.30 -0.77 -7.64
C VAL A 19 2.41 -0.82 -9.16
N LYS A 20 3.60 -1.11 -9.67
CA LYS A 20 3.88 -1.26 -11.10
C LYS A 20 4.67 -2.54 -11.31
N SER A 21 4.25 -3.37 -12.27
CA SER A 21 4.89 -4.66 -12.58
C SER A 21 5.11 -5.56 -11.35
N GLY A 22 4.19 -5.49 -10.38
CA GLY A 22 4.29 -6.26 -9.14
C GLY A 22 5.25 -5.67 -8.11
N GLU A 23 5.78 -4.47 -8.27
CA GLU A 23 6.65 -3.83 -7.29
C GLU A 23 6.01 -2.56 -6.76
N ILE A 24 6.22 -2.26 -5.48
CA ILE A 24 5.80 -0.98 -4.90
C ILE A 24 6.81 0.07 -5.35
N VAL A 25 6.36 0.99 -6.20
CA VAL A 25 7.20 2.09 -6.72
C VAL A 25 7.01 3.38 -5.93
N GLN A 26 5.90 3.51 -5.21
CA GLN A 26 5.65 4.65 -4.33
C GLN A 26 4.74 4.29 -3.16
N PHE A 27 5.05 4.81 -1.98
CA PHE A 27 4.16 4.78 -0.82
C PHE A 27 4.27 6.09 -0.03
N ARG A 28 3.20 6.88 -0.02
CA ARG A 28 3.22 8.25 0.53
C ARG A 28 1.97 8.54 1.36
N ALA A 29 2.14 9.29 2.43
CA ALA A 29 1.05 9.93 3.15
C ALA A 29 0.64 11.24 2.49
N LYS A 30 -0.38 11.89 3.07
CA LYS A 30 -0.77 13.25 2.68
C LYS A 30 0.45 14.18 2.62
N TYR A 31 0.50 15.03 1.59
CA TYR A 31 1.61 15.96 1.34
C TYR A 31 2.98 15.28 1.14
N ASN A 32 3.00 14.11 0.50
CA ASN A 32 4.22 13.36 0.15
C ASN A 32 5.10 12.98 1.35
N ARG A 33 4.55 12.98 2.56
CA ARG A 33 5.28 12.56 3.76
C ARG A 33 5.62 11.08 3.69
N ASN A 34 6.75 10.72 4.29
CA ASN A 34 7.17 9.33 4.44
C ASN A 34 6.19 8.57 5.32
N VAL A 35 5.90 7.34 4.93
CA VAL A 35 5.06 6.42 5.66
C VAL A 35 5.91 5.70 6.74
N PRO A 36 5.39 5.43 7.95
CA PRO A 36 6.10 4.67 8.97
C PRO A 36 6.53 3.26 8.51
N ASN A 37 7.60 2.74 9.09
CA ASN A 37 8.18 1.44 8.72
C ASN A 37 7.18 0.27 8.89
N GLU A 38 6.39 0.29 9.96
CA GLU A 38 5.38 -0.74 10.23
C GLU A 38 4.35 -0.87 9.10
N VAL A 39 3.94 0.26 8.52
CA VAL A 39 2.95 0.30 7.44
C VAL A 39 3.61 -0.18 6.13
N TRP A 40 4.89 0.14 5.91
CA TRP A 40 5.68 -0.43 4.83
C TRP A 40 5.76 -1.95 4.92
N ASP A 41 5.95 -2.51 6.10
CA ASP A 41 6.03 -3.95 6.30
C ASP A 41 4.71 -4.66 6.00
N VAL A 42 3.58 -4.04 6.37
CA VAL A 42 2.24 -4.51 5.99
C VAL A 42 2.07 -4.50 4.47
N ALA A 43 2.44 -3.42 3.78
CA ALA A 43 2.32 -3.32 2.32
C ALA A 43 3.18 -4.38 1.61
N LYS A 44 4.40 -4.65 2.08
CA LYS A 44 5.27 -5.71 1.55
C LYS A 44 4.67 -7.10 1.74
N LYS A 45 4.10 -7.39 2.92
CA LYS A 45 3.41 -8.67 3.19
C LYS A 45 2.22 -8.86 2.25
N TRP A 46 1.38 -7.84 2.11
CA TRP A 46 0.25 -7.85 1.18
C TRP A 46 0.68 -8.10 -0.27
N LEU A 47 1.77 -7.47 -0.73
CA LEU A 47 2.28 -7.66 -2.08
C LEU A 47 2.76 -9.11 -2.32
N ARG A 48 3.39 -9.74 -1.33
CA ARG A 48 3.81 -11.16 -1.42
C ARG A 48 2.61 -12.08 -1.61
N VAL A 49 1.56 -11.90 -0.81
CA VAL A 49 0.33 -12.72 -0.90
C VAL A 49 -0.36 -12.52 -2.25
N THR A 50 -0.49 -11.28 -2.71
CA THR A 50 -1.17 -10.99 -3.99
C THR A 50 -0.38 -11.45 -5.22
N LYS A 51 0.97 -11.47 -5.17
CA LYS A 51 1.79 -12.09 -6.21
C LYS A 51 1.58 -13.59 -6.31
N GLN A 52 1.49 -14.28 -5.18
CA GLN A 52 1.28 -15.73 -5.14
C GLN A 52 -0.08 -16.11 -5.75
N VAL A 53 -1.11 -15.29 -5.53
CA VAL A 53 -2.45 -15.49 -6.11
C VAL A 53 -2.47 -15.29 -7.64
N LYS A 54 -1.55 -14.49 -8.20
CA LYS A 54 -1.44 -14.28 -9.66
C LYS A 54 -0.58 -15.31 -10.39
N ALA A 55 0.20 -16.12 -9.67
CA ALA A 55 1.09 -17.12 -10.23
C ALA A 55 0.48 -18.54 -10.29
N ALA A 56 -0.81 -18.67 -9.95
CA ALA A 56 -1.58 -19.90 -9.98
C ALA A 56 -2.60 -19.90 -11.12
#